data_AF-A0A8H6BYS9-F1
#
_entry.id   AF-A0A8H6BYS9-F1
#
_cell.length_a   1.000
_cell.length_b   1.000
_cell.length_c   1.000
_cell.angle_alpha   90.00
_cell.angle_beta   90.00
_cell.angle_gamma   90.00
#
_symmetry.space_group_name_H-M   'P 1'
#
loop_
_entity.id
_entity.type
_entity.pdbx_description
1 polymer ?
#
loop_
_entity_poly.entity_id
_entity_poly.type
_entity_poly.pdbx_seq_one_letter_code
_entity_poly.pdbx_strand_id
1 'polypeptide(L)'
;MVANTFASELKHTVENDQWESVGEAFFSKSIDFFTSRWQPLEAVLPAFPCKSSNIEKVAGDMPDKGEELALSRLIQFADSLQKYILSVLLFGLLVTVMCLVIVLGDDSKVNRYFQEIFKCFGNSGFDVGWVENVTLGHHLHTEIDEQSEFCRKILVSSCDTDCGKLRQDITTTGHPRLSLFRGFSKFMTEDLALHPTTSHLTRKKFKKIVAKIAFEMIKRNDAYSNLVELMFPFHLRFSIHAHCNSGPKFVVKIDNCDIYFIIKSNKVEEEIRKGNGSGGWDPNNLHYIFFSNQ
;
A
#
# COMPACT_ATOMS: atom_id res chain seq x y z
N MET A 1 6.22 26.92 0.52
CA MET A 1 5.08 26.78 -0.40
C MET A 1 4.71 25.32 -0.60
N VAL A 2 5.62 24.47 -1.11
CA VAL A 2 5.34 23.02 -1.32
C VAL A 2 4.93 22.28 -0.05
N ALA A 3 5.65 22.46 1.07
CA ALA A 3 5.30 21.84 2.35
C ALA A 3 3.89 22.24 2.84
N ASN A 4 3.51 23.51 2.68
CA ASN A 4 2.18 24.01 3.03
C ASN A 4 1.10 23.39 2.15
N THR A 5 1.33 23.34 0.82
CA THR A 5 0.42 22.69 -0.13
C THR A 5 0.24 21.20 0.20
N PHE A 6 1.33 20.50 0.52
CA PHE A 6 1.27 19.12 0.99
C PHE A 6 0.43 18.99 2.25
N ALA A 7 0.70 19.81 3.27
CA ALA A 7 -0.01 19.77 4.54
C ALA A 7 -1.52 20.06 4.40
N SER A 8 -1.90 20.97 3.50
CA SER A 8 -3.30 21.35 3.29
C SER A 8 -4.06 20.41 2.37
N GLU A 9 -3.41 19.88 1.33
CA GLU A 9 -4.09 19.14 0.27
C GLU A 9 -3.95 17.63 0.41
N LEU A 10 -2.76 17.13 0.74
CA LEU A 10 -2.44 15.71 0.61
C LEU A 10 -2.13 15.03 1.96
N LYS A 11 -1.68 15.75 2.99
CA LYS A 11 -1.31 15.14 4.28
C LYS A 11 -2.54 14.58 5.00
N HIS A 12 -2.42 13.34 5.47
CA HIS A 12 -3.35 12.78 6.43
C HIS A 12 -2.81 12.97 7.85
N THR A 13 -3.59 13.59 8.73
CA THR A 13 -3.24 13.79 10.14
C THR A 13 -3.60 12.56 10.96
N VAL A 14 -2.64 12.04 11.72
CA VAL A 14 -2.81 10.83 12.55
C VAL A 14 -2.83 11.17 14.05
N GLU A 15 -3.19 10.18 14.88
CA GLU A 15 -2.97 10.27 16.33
C GLU A 15 -1.47 10.35 16.64
N ASN A 16 -1.05 11.33 17.44
CA ASN A 16 0.36 11.68 17.69
C ASN A 16 1.12 12.14 16.43
N ASP A 17 0.47 12.93 15.57
CA ASP A 17 1.11 13.58 14.42
C ASP A 17 2.30 14.45 14.86
N GLN A 18 3.44 14.28 14.20
CA GLN A 18 4.68 14.99 14.46
C GLN A 18 5.09 15.90 13.28
N TRP A 19 4.14 16.23 12.39
CA TRP A 19 4.40 17.12 11.27
C TRP A 19 4.96 18.47 11.73
N GLU A 20 4.27 19.17 12.62
CA GLU A 20 4.66 20.51 13.08
C GLU A 20 5.95 20.52 13.92
N SER A 21 6.25 19.41 14.61
CA SER A 21 7.41 19.34 15.50
C SER A 21 8.72 19.02 14.78
N VAL A 22 8.70 18.06 13.86
CA VAL A 22 9.92 17.59 13.14
C VAL A 22 9.66 17.27 11.68
N GLY A 23 8.44 16.85 11.32
CA GLY A 23 8.11 16.36 10.00
C GLY A 23 8.25 17.39 8.88
N GLU A 24 7.75 18.61 9.11
CA GLU A 24 7.81 19.70 8.13
C GLU A 24 9.26 20.08 7.82
N ALA A 25 10.13 20.13 8.83
CA ALA A 25 11.55 20.41 8.66
C ALA A 25 12.25 19.30 7.85
N PHE A 26 11.94 18.03 8.14
CA PHE A 26 12.46 16.90 7.36
C PHE A 26 11.98 16.96 5.91
N PHE A 27 10.67 17.17 5.70
CA PHE A 27 10.06 17.26 4.37
C PHE A 27 10.64 18.40 3.54
N SER A 28 10.83 19.55 4.17
CA SER A 28 11.44 20.73 3.54
C SER A 28 12.89 20.47 3.13
N LYS A 29 13.67 19.72 3.93
CA LYS A 29 15.03 19.31 3.54
C LYS A 29 15.05 18.45 2.27
N SER A 30 14.08 17.55 2.09
CA SER A 30 13.94 16.79 0.85
C SER A 30 13.54 17.68 -0.33
N ILE A 31 12.66 18.67 -0.12
CA ILE A 31 12.33 19.67 -1.16
C ILE A 31 13.56 20.49 -1.55
N ASP A 32 14.34 20.94 -0.57
CA ASP A 32 15.54 21.75 -0.77
C ASP A 32 16.58 21.01 -1.60
N PHE A 33 16.68 19.69 -1.44
CA PHE A 33 17.58 18.86 -2.25
C PHE A 33 17.34 19.04 -3.76
N PHE A 34 16.08 18.97 -4.20
CA PHE A 34 15.71 19.12 -5.62
C PHE A 34 15.73 20.58 -6.07
N THR A 35 15.09 21.47 -5.29
CA THR A 35 14.91 22.88 -5.67
C THR A 35 16.23 23.65 -5.73
N SER A 36 17.18 23.37 -4.82
CA SER A 36 18.53 23.97 -4.89
C SER A 36 19.32 23.58 -6.13
N ARG A 37 18.91 22.51 -6.83
CA ARG A 37 19.53 21.98 -8.05
C ARG A 37 18.70 22.24 -9.31
N TRP A 38 17.61 23.00 -9.20
CA TRP A 38 16.66 23.21 -10.30
C TRP A 38 16.13 21.88 -10.88
N GLN A 39 16.04 20.86 -10.04
CA GLN A 39 15.50 19.56 -10.42
C GLN A 39 14.00 19.52 -10.13
N PRO A 40 13.23 18.79 -10.96
CA PRO A 40 11.88 18.36 -10.63
C PRO A 40 11.85 17.75 -9.22
N LEU A 41 10.80 18.06 -8.45
CA LEU A 41 10.57 17.29 -7.24
C LEU A 41 10.23 15.86 -7.64
N GLU A 42 10.70 14.88 -6.86
CA GLU A 42 10.34 13.49 -7.06
C GLU A 42 9.82 12.87 -5.77
N ALA A 43 8.76 12.07 -5.91
CA ALA A 43 8.10 11.40 -4.79
C ALA A 43 7.95 9.90 -5.08
N VAL A 44 7.93 9.09 -4.03
CA VAL A 44 7.67 7.64 -4.08
C VAL A 44 6.47 7.31 -3.21
N LEU A 45 5.50 6.59 -3.77
CA LEU A 45 4.33 6.08 -3.06
C LEU A 45 4.16 4.57 -3.28
N PRO A 46 4.51 3.74 -2.29
CA PRO A 46 4.07 2.34 -2.23
C PRO A 46 2.55 2.24 -2.09
N ALA A 47 1.84 1.90 -3.17
CA ALA A 47 0.39 1.74 -3.19
C ALA A 47 -0.08 0.83 -4.33
N PHE A 48 -1.38 0.49 -4.32
CA PHE A 48 -2.08 -0.25 -5.39
C PHE A 48 -1.47 -1.62 -5.75
N PRO A 49 -1.28 -2.54 -4.78
CA PRO A 49 -0.68 -3.84 -5.06
C PRO A 49 -1.59 -4.75 -5.90
N CYS A 50 -2.85 -4.91 -5.48
CA CYS A 50 -3.91 -5.66 -6.14
C CYS A 50 -5.24 -5.40 -5.42
N LYS A 51 -6.36 -5.86 -5.99
CA LYS A 51 -7.65 -5.93 -5.30
C LYS A 51 -7.66 -7.05 -4.25
N SER A 52 -8.55 -6.92 -3.26
CA SER A 52 -8.78 -7.96 -2.25
C SER A 52 -9.33 -9.24 -2.88
N SER A 53 -8.94 -10.42 -2.39
CA SER A 53 -9.59 -11.69 -2.76
C SER A 53 -11.02 -11.82 -2.24
N ASN A 54 -11.42 -10.98 -1.29
CA ASN A 54 -12.77 -11.01 -0.76
C ASN A 54 -13.71 -10.21 -1.68
N ILE A 55 -14.56 -10.93 -2.40
CA ILE A 55 -15.58 -10.35 -3.30
C ILE A 55 -16.60 -9.45 -2.59
N GLU A 56 -16.72 -9.53 -1.26
CA GLU A 56 -17.55 -8.58 -0.52
C GLU A 56 -16.85 -7.24 -0.31
N LYS A 57 -15.53 -7.13 -0.52
CA LYS A 57 -14.74 -5.91 -0.32
C LYS A 57 -14.50 -5.12 -1.60
N VAL A 58 -14.61 -5.76 -2.76
CA VAL A 58 -14.25 -5.19 -4.06
C VAL A 58 -15.29 -5.55 -5.10
N ALA A 59 -15.45 -4.69 -6.12
CA ALA A 59 -16.38 -4.95 -7.23
C ALA A 59 -15.86 -6.04 -8.20
N GLY A 60 -14.55 -6.25 -8.24
CA GLY A 60 -13.89 -7.26 -9.06
C GLY A 60 -12.37 -7.25 -8.85
N ASP A 61 -11.68 -8.02 -9.70
CA ASP A 61 -10.22 -8.21 -9.61
C ASP A 61 -9.40 -7.08 -10.29
N MET A 62 -10.06 -6.22 -11.08
CA MET A 62 -9.43 -5.14 -11.85
C MET A 62 -9.53 -3.78 -11.11
N PRO A 63 -8.66 -2.79 -11.43
CA PRO A 63 -8.85 -1.45 -10.90
C PRO A 63 -10.23 -0.91 -11.27
N ASP A 64 -10.83 -0.18 -10.37
CA ASP A 64 -12.14 0.44 -10.53
C ASP A 64 -12.06 1.94 -10.20
N LYS A 65 -13.22 2.57 -10.01
CA LYS A 65 -13.31 4.01 -9.75
C LYS A 65 -12.48 4.44 -8.53
N GLY A 66 -12.27 3.55 -7.55
CA GLY A 66 -11.48 3.84 -6.36
C GLY A 66 -10.02 4.16 -6.69
N GLU A 67 -9.38 3.35 -7.54
CA GLU A 67 -8.03 3.63 -8.01
C GLU A 67 -7.98 4.86 -8.91
N GLU A 68 -8.97 5.03 -9.80
CA GLU A 68 -9.04 6.20 -10.70
C GLU A 68 -9.06 7.52 -9.91
N LEU A 69 -9.89 7.59 -8.86
CA LEU A 69 -10.01 8.77 -8.00
C LEU A 69 -8.75 9.02 -7.18
N ALA A 70 -8.17 7.95 -6.64
CA ALA A 70 -6.93 8.05 -5.88
C ALA A 70 -5.77 8.56 -6.76
N LEU A 71 -5.65 8.07 -7.99
CA LEU A 71 -4.68 8.56 -8.97
C LEU A 71 -4.99 10.01 -9.41
N SER A 72 -6.26 10.31 -9.68
CA SER A 72 -6.69 11.67 -10.03
C SER A 72 -6.32 12.68 -8.95
N ARG A 73 -6.45 12.30 -7.68
CA ARG A 73 -6.06 13.16 -6.55
C ARG A 73 -4.56 13.42 -6.51
N LEU A 74 -3.74 12.40 -6.76
CA LEU A 74 -2.29 12.53 -6.83
C LEU A 74 -1.86 13.42 -8.02
N ILE A 75 -2.55 13.30 -9.16
CA ILE A 75 -2.34 14.15 -10.34
C ILE A 75 -2.71 15.60 -10.02
N GLN A 76 -3.89 15.83 -9.42
CA GLN A 76 -4.33 17.18 -9.02
C GLN A 76 -3.34 17.84 -8.04
N PHE A 77 -2.78 17.06 -7.11
CA PHE A 77 -1.74 17.55 -6.21
C PHE A 77 -0.44 17.88 -6.97
N ALA A 78 -0.04 17.05 -7.95
CA ALA A 78 1.11 17.37 -8.79
C ALA A 78 0.88 18.65 -9.63
N ASP A 79 -0.35 18.85 -10.13
CA ASP A 79 -0.76 20.04 -10.87
C ASP A 79 -0.80 21.30 -9.99
N SER A 80 -1.24 21.19 -8.73
CA SER A 80 -1.21 22.34 -7.81
C SER A 80 0.22 22.82 -7.51
N LEU A 81 1.21 21.96 -7.78
CA LEU A 81 2.64 22.24 -7.66
C LEU A 81 3.31 22.71 -8.97
N GLN A 82 2.54 23.03 -10.02
CA GLN A 82 2.98 23.42 -11.39
C GLN A 82 4.13 24.44 -11.51
N LYS A 83 4.49 25.18 -10.44
CA LYS A 83 5.70 26.03 -10.39
C LYS A 83 7.02 25.28 -10.16
N TYR A 84 7.02 24.02 -9.73
CA TYR A 84 8.23 23.27 -9.32
C TYR A 84 8.47 21.97 -10.10
N ILE A 85 7.68 21.70 -11.14
CA ILE A 85 7.70 20.45 -11.94
C ILE A 85 7.83 19.24 -11.00
N LEU A 86 6.78 18.86 -10.28
CA LEU A 86 6.79 17.60 -9.51
C LEU A 86 6.57 16.43 -10.48
N SER A 87 7.57 15.58 -10.66
CA SER A 87 7.38 14.26 -11.25
C SER A 87 7.12 13.27 -10.13
N VAL A 88 5.86 12.94 -9.88
CA VAL A 88 5.54 11.83 -8.96
C VAL A 88 5.92 10.53 -9.66
N LEU A 89 7.08 9.99 -9.32
CA LEU A 89 7.41 8.62 -9.65
C LEU A 89 6.47 7.71 -8.85
N LEU A 90 5.40 7.27 -9.50
CA LEU A 90 4.61 6.11 -9.10
C LEU A 90 5.46 4.83 -9.26
N PHE A 91 6.69 4.83 -8.70
CA PHE A 91 7.60 3.69 -8.65
C PHE A 91 7.02 2.53 -7.82
N GLY A 92 5.92 2.80 -7.11
CA GLY A 92 5.18 1.83 -6.31
C GLY A 92 4.54 0.69 -7.08
N LEU A 93 4.56 0.68 -8.42
CA LEU A 93 4.00 -0.44 -9.16
C LEU A 93 5.01 -1.57 -9.43
N LEU A 94 6.32 -1.27 -9.51
CA LEU A 94 7.30 -2.24 -9.99
C LEU A 94 7.73 -3.25 -8.90
N VAL A 95 7.80 -2.83 -7.64
CA VAL A 95 8.43 -3.63 -6.57
C VAL A 95 7.49 -3.90 -5.38
N THR A 96 6.56 -3.00 -5.04
CA THR A 96 5.52 -3.27 -4.01
C THR A 96 4.67 -4.49 -4.40
N VAL A 97 4.43 -4.64 -5.70
CA VAL A 97 3.62 -5.70 -6.31
C VAL A 97 4.38 -7.05 -6.34
N MET A 98 5.66 -7.06 -6.70
CA MET A 98 6.43 -8.32 -6.62
C MET A 98 6.65 -8.76 -5.16
N CYS A 99 6.82 -7.80 -4.23
CA CYS A 99 7.31 -8.11 -2.89
C CYS A 99 6.23 -8.33 -1.83
N LEU A 100 5.01 -7.82 -2.01
CA LEU A 100 3.92 -7.98 -1.05
C LEU A 100 2.89 -9.07 -1.42
N VAL A 101 2.96 -9.60 -2.63
CA VAL A 101 1.97 -10.53 -3.19
C VAL A 101 2.31 -11.97 -2.81
N ILE A 102 2.25 -12.31 -1.52
CA ILE A 102 1.94 -13.70 -1.13
C ILE A 102 0.87 -13.68 -0.03
N VAL A 103 -0.02 -12.71 -0.14
CA VAL A 103 -0.92 -12.42 0.97
C VAL A 103 -2.36 -12.27 0.51
N LEU A 104 -2.61 -11.86 -0.74
CA LEU A 104 -3.94 -11.43 -1.17
C LEU A 104 -4.46 -12.09 -2.47
N GLY A 105 -3.65 -12.86 -3.21
CA GLY A 105 -4.10 -13.53 -4.44
C GLY A 105 -3.00 -14.29 -5.18
N ASP A 106 -3.38 -14.90 -6.30
CA ASP A 106 -2.50 -15.64 -7.22
C ASP A 106 -1.61 -14.71 -8.04
N ASP A 107 -0.34 -15.10 -8.25
CA ASP A 107 0.63 -14.31 -9.04
C ASP A 107 0.13 -14.04 -10.46
N SER A 108 -0.69 -14.93 -11.04
CA SER A 108 -1.30 -14.72 -12.36
C SER A 108 -2.29 -13.55 -12.43
N LYS A 109 -3.04 -13.26 -11.35
CA LYS A 109 -3.93 -12.09 -11.28
C LYS A 109 -3.14 -10.79 -11.20
N VAL A 110 -2.04 -10.83 -10.46
CA VAL A 110 -1.12 -9.71 -10.29
C VAL A 110 -0.33 -9.44 -11.57
N ASN A 111 0.19 -10.49 -12.21
CA ASN A 111 0.86 -10.41 -13.49
C ASN A 111 -0.07 -9.87 -14.59
N ARG A 112 -1.38 -10.17 -14.56
CA ARG A 112 -2.35 -9.60 -15.50
C ARG A 112 -2.64 -8.11 -15.22
N TYR A 113 -2.78 -7.72 -13.95
CA TYR A 113 -2.86 -6.31 -13.53
C TYR A 113 -1.62 -5.52 -14.00
N PHE A 114 -0.49 -6.21 -14.16
CA PHE A 114 0.83 -5.66 -14.40
C PHE A 114 1.33 -5.74 -15.85
N GLN A 115 0.90 -6.73 -16.65
CA GLN A 115 1.31 -6.89 -18.06
C GLN A 115 0.95 -5.67 -18.93
N GLU A 116 -0.06 -4.91 -18.54
CA GLU A 116 -0.41 -3.64 -19.18
C GLU A 116 0.60 -2.52 -18.89
N ILE A 117 1.41 -2.65 -17.83
CA ILE A 117 2.37 -1.62 -17.39
C ILE A 117 3.83 -2.05 -17.66
N PHE A 118 4.11 -3.36 -17.75
CA PHE A 118 5.47 -3.91 -17.85
C PHE A 118 6.07 -4.01 -19.26
N LYS A 119 5.34 -3.63 -20.33
CA LYS A 119 5.90 -3.58 -21.70
C LYS A 119 7.09 -2.61 -21.85
N CYS A 120 7.42 -1.81 -20.83
CA CYS A 120 8.43 -0.75 -20.87
C CYS A 120 9.80 -1.11 -20.25
N PHE A 121 9.93 -2.16 -19.44
CA PHE A 121 11.17 -2.44 -18.68
C PHE A 121 11.72 -3.83 -18.97
N GLY A 122 12.51 -3.92 -20.05
CA GLY A 122 13.05 -5.17 -20.58
C GLY A 122 14.05 -5.91 -19.69
N ASN A 123 14.16 -7.22 -19.98
CA ASN A 123 15.07 -8.21 -19.42
C ASN A 123 16.51 -7.70 -19.20
N SER A 124 17.00 -7.70 -17.96
CA SER A 124 18.45 -7.75 -17.72
C SER A 124 18.82 -8.33 -16.34
N GLY A 125 19.75 -9.29 -16.35
CA GLY A 125 20.97 -9.24 -15.53
C GLY A 125 21.09 -10.00 -14.20
N PHE A 126 20.08 -10.74 -13.71
CA PHE A 126 20.17 -11.38 -12.39
C PHE A 126 20.46 -12.90 -12.46
N ASP A 127 21.43 -13.37 -11.67
CA ASP A 127 21.79 -14.78 -11.54
C ASP A 127 20.95 -15.46 -10.44
N VAL A 128 20.33 -16.58 -10.78
CA VAL A 128 19.47 -17.38 -9.89
C VAL A 128 20.25 -17.91 -8.67
N GLY A 129 21.56 -18.15 -8.84
CA GLY A 129 22.45 -18.68 -7.79
C GLY A 129 22.54 -17.82 -6.53
N TRP A 130 22.24 -16.52 -6.62
CA TRP A 130 22.38 -15.58 -5.50
C TRP A 130 21.35 -15.80 -4.39
N VAL A 131 20.22 -16.45 -4.71
CA VAL A 131 19.10 -16.59 -3.79
C VAL A 131 18.67 -18.04 -3.55
N GLU A 132 19.47 -19.01 -3.98
CA GLU A 132 19.15 -20.45 -3.85
C GLU A 132 18.89 -20.85 -2.39
N ASN A 133 19.63 -20.28 -1.45
CA ASN A 133 19.50 -20.57 -0.01
C ASN A 133 18.44 -19.72 0.71
N VAL A 134 17.73 -18.85 0.00
CA VAL A 134 16.70 -17.97 0.58
C VAL A 134 15.35 -18.67 0.52
N THR A 135 14.77 -18.94 1.68
CA THR A 135 13.42 -19.52 1.81
C THR A 135 12.45 -18.48 2.36
N LEU A 136 11.39 -18.20 1.60
CA LEU A 136 10.33 -17.26 2.01
C LEU A 136 9.18 -17.99 2.71
N GLY A 137 8.53 -17.31 3.66
CA GLY A 137 7.36 -17.83 4.36
C GLY A 137 6.11 -17.77 3.49
N HIS A 138 5.67 -18.91 2.98
CA HIS A 138 4.40 -19.05 2.26
C HIS A 138 3.36 -19.74 3.14
N HIS A 139 2.20 -19.13 3.31
CA HIS A 139 1.17 -19.59 4.26
C HIS A 139 -0.21 -19.76 3.66
N LEU A 140 -0.36 -19.46 2.37
CA LEU A 140 -1.51 -19.77 1.54
C LEU A 140 -1.04 -20.63 0.37
N HIS A 141 -1.95 -21.45 -0.16
CA HIS A 141 -1.72 -22.21 -1.38
C HIS A 141 -2.22 -21.37 -2.56
N THR A 142 -1.46 -20.33 -2.90
CA THR A 142 -1.68 -19.49 -4.09
C THR A 142 -0.71 -19.91 -5.20
N GLU A 143 -1.06 -19.58 -6.43
CA GLU A 143 -0.13 -19.69 -7.55
C GLU A 143 1.06 -18.75 -7.33
N ILE A 144 2.27 -19.29 -7.41
CA ILE A 144 3.52 -18.57 -7.26
C ILE A 144 4.28 -18.68 -8.57
N ASP A 145 4.50 -17.53 -9.21
CA ASP A 145 5.28 -17.40 -10.43
C ASP A 145 6.77 -17.38 -10.11
N GLU A 146 7.58 -18.10 -10.88
CA GLU A 146 9.01 -18.27 -10.60
C GLU A 146 9.77 -16.94 -10.65
N GLN A 147 9.44 -16.05 -11.60
CA GLN A 147 10.08 -14.75 -11.72
C GLN A 147 9.71 -13.82 -10.56
N SER A 148 8.44 -13.85 -10.15
CA SER A 148 7.93 -13.12 -8.99
C SER A 148 8.59 -13.59 -7.70
N GLU A 149 8.70 -14.91 -7.51
CA GLU A 149 9.37 -15.51 -6.35
C GLU A 149 10.87 -15.17 -6.31
N PHE A 150 11.54 -15.21 -7.46
CA PHE A 150 12.93 -14.83 -7.57
C PHE A 150 13.17 -13.38 -7.13
N CYS A 151 12.37 -12.43 -7.61
CA CYS A 151 12.46 -11.03 -7.19
C CYS A 151 12.19 -10.84 -5.69
N ARG A 152 11.23 -11.57 -5.10
CA ARG A 152 10.98 -11.54 -3.66
C ARG A 152 12.20 -12.00 -2.86
N LYS A 153 12.84 -13.08 -3.32
CA LYS A 153 14.03 -13.59 -2.65
C LYS A 153 15.19 -12.61 -2.73
N ILE A 154 15.39 -11.96 -3.88
CA ILE A 154 16.39 -10.89 -4.02
C ILE A 154 16.11 -9.76 -3.02
N LEU A 155 14.86 -9.27 -2.98
CA LEU A 155 14.50 -8.18 -2.06
C LEU A 155 14.82 -8.56 -0.61
N VAL A 156 14.32 -9.70 -0.15
CA VAL A 156 14.50 -10.12 1.23
C VAL A 156 15.98 -10.35 1.51
N SER A 157 16.71 -11.04 0.64
CA SER A 157 18.14 -11.27 0.85
C SER A 157 18.97 -9.98 0.90
N SER A 158 18.57 -8.95 0.15
CA SER A 158 19.37 -7.73 -0.02
C SER A 158 18.98 -6.64 0.98
N CYS A 159 17.73 -6.62 1.42
CA CYS A 159 17.15 -5.48 2.13
C CYS A 159 16.44 -5.85 3.44
N ASP A 160 16.27 -7.14 3.75
CA ASP A 160 15.80 -7.55 5.07
C ASP A 160 16.90 -7.37 6.10
N THR A 161 16.66 -6.49 7.07
CA THR A 161 17.54 -6.24 8.19
C THR A 161 16.99 -6.84 9.49
N ASP A 162 15.86 -7.57 9.41
CA ASP A 162 15.25 -8.20 10.57
C ASP A 162 16.03 -9.44 11.00
N CYS A 163 16.96 -9.26 11.94
CA CYS A 163 17.65 -10.34 12.63
C CYS A 163 16.77 -11.02 13.72
N GLY A 164 15.47 -11.14 13.49
CA GLY A 164 14.49 -11.69 14.43
C GLY A 164 13.90 -10.68 15.43
N LYS A 165 14.19 -9.39 15.27
CA LYS A 165 13.68 -8.31 16.12
C LYS A 165 12.17 -8.16 15.99
N LEU A 166 11.62 -8.33 14.80
CA LEU A 166 10.18 -8.20 14.54
C LEU A 166 9.37 -9.14 15.44
N ARG A 167 9.85 -10.36 15.69
CA ARG A 167 9.17 -11.31 16.58
C ARG A 167 9.12 -10.79 18.02
N GLN A 168 10.19 -10.17 18.49
CA GLN A 168 10.21 -9.54 19.82
C GLN A 168 9.27 -8.34 19.85
N ASP A 169 9.38 -7.45 18.87
CA ASP A 169 8.64 -6.19 18.76
C ASP A 169 7.12 -6.38 18.70
N ILE A 170 6.62 -7.41 18.03
CA ILE A 170 5.17 -7.71 17.98
C ILE A 170 4.65 -8.39 19.25
N THR A 171 5.51 -8.78 20.18
CA THR A 171 5.13 -9.34 21.49
C THR A 171 5.31 -8.35 22.63
N THR A 172 6.04 -7.26 22.40
CA THR A 172 6.27 -6.20 23.38
C THR A 172 5.04 -5.30 23.53
N THR A 173 4.50 -5.23 24.75
CA THR A 173 3.36 -4.36 25.08
C THR A 173 3.70 -2.89 24.84
N GLY A 174 2.81 -2.17 24.15
CA GLY A 174 2.98 -0.74 23.85
C GLY A 174 3.89 -0.44 22.66
N HIS A 175 4.52 -1.44 22.05
CA HIS A 175 5.37 -1.22 20.89
C HIS A 175 4.55 -0.91 19.61
N PRO A 176 4.92 0.09 18.78
CA PRO A 176 4.16 0.43 17.57
C PRO A 176 3.99 -0.74 16.59
N ARG A 177 4.97 -1.65 16.50
CA ARG A 177 4.88 -2.85 15.65
C ARG A 177 3.77 -3.81 16.08
N LEU A 178 3.44 -3.88 17.37
CA LEU A 178 2.31 -4.69 17.84
C LEU A 178 0.97 -4.13 17.31
N SER A 179 0.81 -2.81 17.30
CA SER A 179 -0.37 -2.16 16.72
C SER A 179 -0.46 -2.39 15.21
N LEU A 180 0.66 -2.26 14.50
CA LEU A 180 0.75 -2.55 13.07
C LEU A 180 0.38 -4.01 12.76
N PHE A 181 0.92 -4.96 13.52
CA PHE A 181 0.63 -6.39 13.39
C PHE A 181 -0.84 -6.72 13.64
N ARG A 182 -1.47 -6.08 14.63
CA ARG A 182 -2.92 -6.20 14.88
C ARG A 182 -3.73 -5.63 13.72
N GLY A 183 -3.31 -4.49 13.15
CA GLY A 183 -3.93 -3.88 11.97
C GLY A 183 -3.91 -4.83 10.77
N PHE A 184 -2.73 -5.34 10.40
CA PHE A 184 -2.60 -6.32 9.33
C PHE A 184 -3.38 -7.61 9.62
N SER A 185 -3.35 -8.12 10.85
CA SER A 185 -4.12 -9.31 11.22
C SER A 185 -5.63 -9.10 11.06
N LYS A 186 -6.16 -7.92 11.42
CA LYS A 186 -7.57 -7.59 11.22
C LYS A 186 -7.91 -7.51 9.74
N PHE A 187 -7.10 -6.77 8.97
CA PHE A 187 -7.26 -6.66 7.52
C PHE A 187 -7.27 -8.04 6.85
N MET A 188 -6.31 -8.90 7.20
CA MET A 188 -6.20 -10.25 6.65
C MET A 188 -7.30 -11.21 7.08
N THR A 189 -7.88 -11.01 8.28
CA THR A 189 -9.05 -11.76 8.72
C THR A 189 -10.25 -11.51 7.79
N GLU A 190 -10.41 -10.26 7.35
CA GLU A 190 -11.48 -9.87 6.43
C GLU A 190 -11.19 -10.35 5.00
N ASP A 191 -9.96 -10.16 4.50
CA ASP A 191 -9.58 -10.53 3.12
C ASP A 191 -9.65 -12.04 2.86
N LEU A 192 -9.30 -12.85 3.85
CA LEU A 192 -9.26 -14.30 3.72
C LEU A 192 -10.53 -14.98 4.24
N ALA A 193 -11.57 -14.23 4.60
CA ALA A 193 -12.80 -14.79 5.14
C ALA A 193 -13.48 -15.75 4.14
N LEU A 194 -13.45 -15.42 2.86
CA LEU A 194 -14.08 -16.19 1.77
C LEU A 194 -13.07 -16.94 0.89
N HIS A 195 -11.77 -16.88 1.22
CA HIS A 195 -10.74 -17.46 0.37
C HIS A 195 -10.84 -19.00 0.37
N PRO A 196 -10.76 -19.69 -0.79
CA PRO A 196 -11.01 -21.14 -0.89
C PRO A 196 -10.16 -21.99 0.06
N THR A 197 -8.90 -21.61 0.24
CA THR A 197 -7.94 -22.28 1.12
C THR A 197 -8.21 -22.12 2.61
N THR A 198 -9.02 -21.13 3.01
CA THR A 198 -9.24 -20.78 4.43
C THR A 198 -10.68 -20.90 4.89
N SER A 199 -11.66 -20.84 3.98
CA SER A 199 -13.10 -20.85 4.28
C SER A 199 -13.55 -22.09 5.06
N HIS A 200 -12.91 -23.24 4.81
CA HIS A 200 -13.21 -24.52 5.48
C HIS A 200 -12.47 -24.71 6.81
N LEU A 201 -11.61 -23.77 7.22
CA LEU A 201 -10.79 -23.91 8.41
C LEU A 201 -11.53 -23.54 9.70
N THR A 202 -11.14 -24.18 10.80
CA THR A 202 -11.63 -23.75 12.12
C THR A 202 -11.10 -22.38 12.48
N ARG A 203 -11.86 -21.60 13.28
CA ARG A 203 -11.48 -20.25 13.73
C ARG A 203 -10.07 -20.18 14.33
N LYS A 204 -9.63 -21.22 15.06
CA LYS A 204 -8.29 -21.30 15.66
C LYS A 204 -7.20 -21.47 14.58
N LYS A 205 -7.41 -22.35 13.60
CA LYS A 205 -6.47 -22.56 12.48
C LYS A 205 -6.39 -21.31 11.60
N PHE A 206 -7.54 -20.70 11.30
CA PHE A 206 -7.63 -19.48 10.51
C PHE A 206 -6.83 -18.33 11.13
N LYS A 207 -7.07 -18.02 12.42
CA LYS A 207 -6.31 -16.98 13.14
C LYS A 207 -4.80 -17.23 13.14
N LYS A 208 -4.37 -18.50 13.20
CA LYS A 208 -2.95 -18.85 13.14
C LYS A 208 -2.34 -18.57 11.77
N ILE A 209 -3.07 -18.85 10.69
CA ILE A 209 -2.64 -18.54 9.32
C ILE A 209 -2.56 -17.04 9.12
N VAL A 210 -3.63 -16.31 9.46
CA VAL A 210 -3.69 -14.84 9.40
C VAL A 210 -2.52 -14.19 10.14
N ALA A 211 -2.20 -14.66 11.35
CA ALA A 211 -1.09 -14.13 12.14
C ALA A 211 0.27 -14.35 11.44
N LYS A 212 0.48 -15.52 10.82
CA LYS A 212 1.72 -15.78 10.07
C LYS A 212 1.82 -14.92 8.81
N ILE A 213 0.71 -14.74 8.11
CA ILE A 213 0.65 -13.88 6.92
C ILE A 213 0.94 -12.43 7.28
N ALA A 214 0.32 -11.90 8.34
CA ALA A 214 0.57 -10.54 8.82
C ALA A 214 2.04 -10.33 9.22
N PHE A 215 2.71 -11.36 9.74
CA PHE A 215 4.15 -11.31 10.04
C PHE A 215 4.98 -11.14 8.75
N GLU A 216 4.74 -11.99 7.75
CA GLU A 216 5.43 -11.93 6.45
C GLU A 216 5.14 -10.61 5.71
N MET A 217 3.92 -10.06 5.82
CA MET A 217 3.58 -8.74 5.27
C MET A 217 4.48 -7.65 5.83
N ILE A 218 4.63 -7.58 7.17
CA ILE A 218 5.44 -6.54 7.80
C ILE A 218 6.90 -6.72 7.39
N LYS A 219 7.40 -7.95 7.45
CA LYS A 219 8.79 -8.26 7.12
C LYS A 219 9.15 -7.83 5.69
N ARG A 220 8.29 -8.13 4.72
CA ARG A 220 8.53 -7.76 3.33
C ARG A 220 8.31 -6.27 3.06
N ASN A 221 7.35 -5.65 3.74
CA ASN A 221 7.19 -4.20 3.72
C ASN A 221 8.43 -3.49 4.26
N ASP A 222 9.08 -4.03 5.30
CA ASP A 222 10.32 -3.48 5.84
C ASP A 222 11.48 -3.63 4.86
N ALA A 223 11.67 -4.81 4.26
CA ALA A 223 12.68 -5.00 3.22
C ALA A 223 12.45 -4.09 2.02
N TYR A 224 11.20 -3.95 1.57
CA TYR A 224 10.84 -3.04 0.49
C TYR A 224 11.08 -1.58 0.85
N SER A 225 10.73 -1.21 2.08
CA SER A 225 11.04 0.10 2.64
C SER A 225 12.54 0.38 2.60
N ASN A 226 13.39 -0.58 2.98
CA ASN A 226 14.83 -0.38 2.96
C ASN A 226 15.35 -0.21 1.52
N LEU A 227 14.84 -0.99 0.56
CA LEU A 227 15.18 -0.81 -0.85
C LEU A 227 14.80 0.58 -1.38
N VAL A 228 13.60 1.06 -1.09
CA VAL A 228 13.14 2.40 -1.50
C VAL A 228 14.06 3.48 -0.93
N GLU A 229 14.52 3.32 0.31
CA GLU A 229 15.41 4.27 0.94
C GLU A 229 16.82 4.27 0.32
N LEU A 230 17.31 3.11 -0.11
CA LEU A 230 18.57 2.99 -0.83
C LEU A 230 18.51 3.55 -2.26
N MET A 231 17.42 3.27 -2.98
CA MET A 231 17.25 3.67 -4.38
C MET A 231 16.82 5.13 -4.52
N PHE A 232 16.03 5.65 -3.57
CA PHE A 232 15.42 6.97 -3.62
C PHE A 232 15.64 7.78 -2.32
N PRO A 233 16.89 7.97 -1.88
CA PRO A 233 17.21 8.54 -0.57
C PRO A 233 16.74 9.98 -0.36
N PHE A 234 16.50 10.71 -1.46
CA PHE A 234 16.10 12.12 -1.41
C PHE A 234 14.64 12.36 -1.81
N HIS A 235 13.95 11.35 -2.37
CA HIS A 235 12.58 11.50 -2.83
C HIS A 235 11.62 11.73 -1.66
N LEU A 236 10.55 12.48 -1.92
CA LEU A 236 9.44 12.63 -0.99
C LEU A 236 8.74 11.28 -0.81
N ARG A 237 8.78 10.74 0.40
CA ARG A 237 8.32 9.37 0.64
C ARG A 237 6.93 9.37 1.23
N PHE A 238 5.95 9.10 0.38
CA PHE A 238 4.54 9.02 0.75
C PHE A 238 4.16 7.62 1.22
N SER A 239 3.08 7.52 2.01
CA SER A 239 2.56 6.26 2.52
C SER A 239 1.04 6.30 2.66
N ILE A 240 0.39 5.18 2.36
CA ILE A 240 -1.04 4.93 2.67
C ILE A 240 -1.24 4.27 4.04
N HIS A 241 -0.16 3.97 4.75
CA HIS A 241 -0.19 3.41 6.09
C HIS A 241 0.08 4.48 7.14
N ALA A 242 -0.50 4.31 8.33
CA ALA A 242 -0.32 5.24 9.43
C ALA A 242 1.16 5.34 9.86
N HIS A 243 1.67 6.56 9.86
CA HIS A 243 2.97 6.97 10.40
C HIS A 243 2.77 8.31 11.10
N CYS A 244 3.58 8.62 12.11
CA CYS A 244 3.50 9.89 12.84
C CYS A 244 3.98 11.11 12.05
N ASN A 245 4.19 11.01 10.73
CA ASN A 245 4.62 12.13 9.89
C ASN A 245 5.93 12.82 10.33
N SER A 246 6.83 12.13 11.04
CA SER A 246 8.12 12.68 11.47
C SER A 246 9.26 12.51 10.46
N GLY A 247 8.97 11.88 9.32
CA GLY A 247 9.97 11.48 8.34
C GLY A 247 10.60 10.11 8.65
N PRO A 248 11.13 9.39 7.63
CA PRO A 248 11.13 9.79 6.23
C PRO A 248 9.76 9.61 5.55
N LYS A 249 8.82 8.86 6.15
CA LYS A 249 7.51 8.55 5.56
C LYS A 249 6.44 9.54 5.99
N PHE A 250 5.64 10.01 5.03
CA PHE A 250 4.52 10.94 5.24
C PHE A 250 3.22 10.34 4.73
N VAL A 251 2.20 10.34 5.58
CA VAL A 251 0.89 9.74 5.28
C VAL A 251 0.12 10.65 4.34
N VAL A 252 -0.35 10.06 3.24
CA VAL A 252 -1.16 10.77 2.24
C VAL A 252 -2.62 10.36 2.32
N LYS A 253 -3.47 11.36 2.14
CA LYS A 253 -4.90 11.21 1.97
C LYS A 253 -5.20 11.11 0.48
N ILE A 254 -5.49 9.90 0.01
CA ILE A 254 -5.79 9.62 -1.39
C ILE A 254 -7.30 9.61 -1.69
N ASP A 255 -8.14 9.74 -0.66
CA ASP A 255 -9.58 9.91 -0.79
C ASP A 255 -9.98 11.40 -0.69
N ASN A 256 -10.88 11.84 -1.55
CA ASN A 256 -11.55 13.13 -1.36
C ASN A 256 -12.62 12.97 -0.27
N CYS A 257 -12.77 13.96 0.62
CA CYS A 257 -13.87 13.96 1.60
C CYS A 257 -15.24 13.92 0.90
N ASP A 258 -15.30 14.43 -0.33
CA ASP A 258 -16.53 14.48 -1.13
C ASP A 258 -16.65 13.21 -1.97
N ILE A 259 -17.10 12.13 -1.31
CA ILE A 259 -17.47 10.85 -1.94
C ILE A 259 -16.16 10.16 -2.42
N TYR A 260 -15.89 8.88 -2.23
CA TYR A 260 -16.61 7.69 -2.64
C TYR A 260 -16.21 6.61 -1.65
N PHE A 261 -17.20 5.88 -1.16
CA PHE A 261 -16.89 4.52 -0.80
C PHE A 261 -17.29 3.63 -1.97
N ILE A 262 -16.39 2.76 -2.40
CA ILE A 262 -16.79 1.44 -2.88
C ILE A 262 -17.25 0.69 -1.62
N ILE A 263 -18.38 1.14 -1.09
CA ILE A 263 -19.03 0.46 0.01
C ILE A 263 -19.73 -0.73 -0.65
N LYS A 264 -19.56 -1.92 -0.06
CA LYS A 264 -20.37 -3.12 -0.33
C LYS A 264 -21.82 -2.72 -0.60
N SER A 265 -22.52 -3.29 -1.58
CA SER A 265 -23.97 -3.10 -1.77
C SER A 265 -24.72 -3.09 -0.42
N ASN A 266 -24.41 -4.09 0.42
CA ASN A 266 -25.01 -4.29 1.73
C ASN A 266 -24.75 -3.14 2.72
N LYS A 267 -23.56 -2.53 2.67
CA LYS A 267 -23.21 -1.43 3.56
C LYS A 267 -23.71 -0.09 2.99
N VAL A 268 -23.92 0.05 1.68
CA VAL A 268 -24.59 1.22 1.08
C VAL A 268 -26.05 1.15 1.49
N GLU A 269 -26.67 -0.02 1.34
CA GLU A 269 -28.02 -0.29 1.81
C GLU A 269 -28.18 -0.10 3.32
N GLU A 270 -27.19 -0.50 4.12
CA GLU A 270 -27.20 -0.29 5.57
C GLU A 270 -27.10 1.19 5.96
N GLU A 271 -26.21 1.96 5.33
CA GLU A 271 -26.06 3.39 5.60
C GLU A 271 -27.23 4.21 5.06
N ILE A 272 -27.82 3.82 3.92
CA ILE A 272 -29.12 4.35 3.43
C ILE A 272 -30.22 4.04 4.45
N ARG A 273 -30.29 2.80 4.97
CA ARG A 273 -31.27 2.41 6.01
C ARG A 273 -31.10 3.18 7.31
N LYS A 274 -29.87 3.56 7.66
CA LYS A 274 -29.55 4.42 8.82
C LYS A 274 -29.84 5.91 8.59
N GLY A 275 -30.13 6.32 7.35
CA GLY A 275 -30.40 7.72 7.01
C GLY A 275 -29.14 8.60 6.92
N ASN A 276 -27.96 7.99 6.80
CA ASN A 276 -26.68 8.71 6.78
C ASN A 276 -26.30 9.25 5.39
N GLY A 277 -27.13 9.00 4.37
CA GLY A 277 -26.86 9.42 3.01
C GLY A 277 -27.85 8.86 1.99
N SER A 278 -27.58 9.10 0.71
CA SER A 278 -28.35 8.60 -0.44
C SER A 278 -27.42 7.97 -1.47
N GLY A 279 -27.89 6.99 -2.26
CA GLY A 279 -26.99 6.28 -3.17
C GLY A 279 -27.65 5.16 -3.94
N GLY A 280 -26.90 4.51 -4.82
CA GLY A 280 -27.38 3.40 -5.65
C GLY A 280 -26.30 2.81 -6.55
N TRP A 281 -26.62 1.70 -7.20
CA TRP A 281 -25.77 1.10 -8.23
C TRP A 281 -25.76 1.96 -9.50
N ASP A 282 -24.59 2.33 -9.99
CA ASP A 282 -24.39 2.94 -11.30
C ASP A 282 -24.08 1.84 -12.33
N PRO A 283 -25.03 1.50 -13.22
CA PRO A 283 -24.83 0.44 -14.20
C PRO A 283 -23.87 0.84 -15.33
N ASN A 284 -23.60 2.13 -15.54
CA ASN A 284 -22.69 2.59 -16.60
C ASN A 284 -21.23 2.48 -16.17
N ASN A 285 -20.96 2.72 -14.88
CA ASN A 285 -19.61 2.74 -14.32
C ASN A 285 -19.34 1.56 -13.36
N LEU A 286 -20.26 0.60 -13.27
CA LEU A 286 -20.16 -0.66 -12.52
C LEU A 286 -19.74 -0.51 -11.04
N HIS A 287 -20.25 0.50 -10.35
CA HIS A 287 -19.98 0.71 -8.92
C HIS A 287 -21.19 1.26 -8.16
N TYR A 288 -21.21 1.08 -6.84
CA TYR A 288 -22.18 1.76 -5.97
C TYR A 288 -21.72 3.18 -5.65
N ILE A 289 -22.62 4.14 -5.83
CA ILE A 289 -22.41 5.54 -5.45
C ILE A 289 -23.16 5.78 -4.14
N PHE A 290 -22.50 6.40 -3.16
CA PHE A 290 -23.14 6.81 -1.91
C PHE A 290 -22.70 8.24 -1.54
N PHE A 291 -23.68 9.12 -1.42
CA PHE A 291 -23.57 10.50 -0.99
C PHE A 291 -23.91 10.58 0.50
N SER A 292 -22.91 10.91 1.33
CA SER A 292 -23.14 11.17 2.75
C SER A 292 -23.94 12.47 2.94
N ASN A 293 -24.79 12.54 3.96
CA ASN A 293 -25.51 13.75 4.35
C ASN A 293 -24.64 14.76 5.15
N GLN A 294 -23.31 14.65 5.07
CA GLN A 294 -22.39 15.57 5.75
C GLN A 294 -22.20 16.84 4.93
#